data_AF-A0A1J4TQD9-F1
#
_entry.id   AF-A0A1J4TQD9-F1
#
_cell.length_a   1.000
_cell.length_b   1.000
_cell.length_c   1.000
_cell.angle_alpha   90.00
_cell.angle_beta   90.00
_cell.angle_gamma   90.00
#
_symmetry.space_group_name_H-M   'P 1'
#
loop_
_entity.id
_entity.type
_entity.pdbx_description
1 polymer ?
#
loop_
_entity_poly.entity_id
_entity_poly.type
_entity_poly.pdbx_seq_one_letter_code
_entity_poly.pdbx_strand_id
1 'polypeptide(L)'
;MLEISKSIKALDNSDISDNIFHYEYNTKHLLSLIKKGIQEDDPAYLSSYRSFEGEVFENFIYEKLLRYAQTNEYIEKFVLKGYHQNKEKAYANTLSISEKQQIVYRTKSREISEFDAMFVTKNNELYFVEMTLVKSVLKLRKRLRKKKALLEIIFPNYVIKSLIILNEGATGTKQLPDYCKVWITKEFSAQDVMEYIKNPSSKKLEPIAKISSKKMIEAHTLKLHPFRYYNTMSWITKSIRAHKTHILDMNFLMNPNVQRYLDLYNKFYVGYLSIEEAKKMLDLKEEYALNQRVVVAIEKKHSDEIVVTYYIQKARKNLYLYSFDDAGVLTKEKKDPYGITVTEVYHASKMMDNSYELNLANIKLIAKLLKERYVMDLVR
;
A
#
# COMPACT_ATOMS: atom_id res chain seq x y z
N MET A 1 3.17 -24.81 -11.73
CA MET A 1 2.67 -24.29 -10.43
C MET A 1 3.84 -23.67 -9.68
N LEU A 2 3.64 -22.60 -8.91
CA LEU A 2 4.72 -21.91 -8.18
C LEU A 2 5.04 -22.61 -6.84
N GLU A 3 5.98 -23.55 -6.83
CA GLU A 3 6.41 -24.21 -5.59
C GLU A 3 7.67 -23.58 -5.00
N ILE A 4 7.70 -23.41 -3.68
CA ILE A 4 8.86 -22.84 -2.99
C ILE A 4 10.07 -23.77 -3.16
N SER A 5 11.22 -23.21 -3.54
CA SER A 5 12.45 -24.01 -3.65
C SER A 5 13.03 -24.30 -2.26
N LYS A 6 13.80 -25.39 -2.13
CA LYS A 6 14.52 -25.70 -0.89
C LYS A 6 15.43 -24.55 -0.44
N SER A 7 16.08 -23.91 -1.40
CA SER A 7 17.04 -22.83 -1.14
C SER A 7 16.34 -21.55 -0.64
N ILE A 8 15.17 -21.18 -1.17
CA ILE A 8 14.34 -20.09 -0.62
C ILE A 8 13.82 -20.46 0.78
N LYS A 9 13.26 -21.67 0.93
CA LYS A 9 12.70 -22.13 2.21
C LYS A 9 13.74 -22.10 3.34
N ALA A 10 14.96 -22.53 3.03
CA ALA A 10 16.06 -22.61 3.98
C ALA A 10 16.82 -21.28 4.16
N LEU A 11 16.50 -20.24 3.38
CA LEU A 11 17.26 -18.98 3.33
C LEU A 11 18.75 -19.19 3.03
N ASP A 12 19.04 -20.16 2.17
CA ASP A 12 20.41 -20.45 1.74
C ASP A 12 20.93 -19.31 0.84
N ASN A 13 22.10 -18.76 1.17
CA ASN A 13 22.68 -17.58 0.53
C ASN A 13 23.78 -17.91 -0.51
N SER A 14 24.09 -19.19 -0.70
CA SER A 14 25.22 -19.64 -1.53
C SER A 14 25.14 -19.21 -3.00
N ASP A 15 23.93 -19.07 -3.54
CA ASP A 15 23.68 -18.69 -4.93
C ASP A 15 23.57 -17.17 -5.14
N ILE A 16 23.34 -16.38 -4.08
CA ILE A 16 23.22 -14.92 -4.18
C ILE A 16 24.54 -14.18 -3.92
N SER A 17 25.57 -14.87 -3.41
CA SER A 17 26.90 -14.31 -3.19
C SER A 17 26.85 -12.96 -2.45
N ASP A 18 27.70 -12.00 -2.84
CA ASP A 18 27.82 -10.70 -2.21
C ASP A 18 26.77 -9.67 -2.66
N ASN A 19 25.81 -10.04 -3.51
CA ASN A 19 24.79 -9.13 -4.04
C ASN A 19 24.04 -8.37 -2.94
N ILE A 20 23.78 -9.00 -1.80
CA ILE A 20 23.08 -8.37 -0.67
C ILE A 20 23.85 -7.19 -0.04
N PHE A 21 25.18 -7.18 -0.14
CA PHE A 21 26.03 -6.12 0.43
C PHE A 21 26.17 -4.90 -0.50
N HIS A 22 25.76 -5.03 -1.76
CA HIS A 22 25.77 -3.93 -2.75
C HIS A 22 24.52 -3.03 -2.68
N TYR A 23 23.51 -3.39 -1.90
CA TYR A 23 22.32 -2.56 -1.69
C TYR A 23 22.60 -1.38 -0.74
N GLU A 24 22.01 -0.22 -1.05
CA GLU A 24 22.06 0.95 -0.18
C GLU A 24 20.93 0.90 0.86
N TYR A 25 21.23 0.45 2.08
CA TYR A 25 20.27 0.35 3.18
C TYR A 25 20.11 1.67 3.95
N ASN A 26 18.91 1.93 4.47
CA ASN A 26 18.65 3.11 5.29
C ASN A 26 19.12 2.93 6.75
N THR A 27 20.43 3.02 6.97
CA THR A 27 21.05 2.72 8.28
C THR A 27 21.51 3.95 9.08
N LYS A 28 21.37 5.17 8.54
CA LYS A 28 21.90 6.39 9.19
C LYS A 28 21.44 6.57 10.63
N HIS A 29 20.15 6.36 10.90
CA HIS A 29 19.61 6.48 12.25
C HIS A 29 20.12 5.37 13.17
N LEU A 30 20.09 4.12 12.69
CA LEU A 30 20.57 2.94 13.42
C LEU A 30 22.05 3.08 13.82
N LEU A 31 22.91 3.47 12.89
CA LEU A 31 24.32 3.73 13.15
C LEU A 31 24.54 4.87 14.16
N SER A 32 23.67 5.90 14.14
CA SER A 32 23.71 6.95 15.15
C SER A 32 23.34 6.45 16.54
N LEU A 33 22.41 5.49 16.67
CA LEU A 33 22.05 4.89 17.97
C LEU A 33 23.21 4.05 18.51
N ILE A 34 23.82 3.24 17.64
CA ILE A 34 24.99 2.41 17.95
C ILE A 34 26.17 3.28 18.43
N LYS A 35 26.45 4.37 17.72
CA LYS A 35 27.52 5.31 18.12
C LYS A 35 27.28 5.96 19.49
N LYS A 36 26.01 6.10 19.89
CA LYS A 36 25.62 6.63 21.21
C LYS A 36 25.63 5.56 22.31
N GLY A 37 25.96 4.30 22.00
CA GLY A 37 25.95 3.20 22.96
C GLY A 37 24.54 2.85 23.47
N ILE A 38 23.50 3.11 22.68
CA ILE A 38 22.14 2.69 23.00
C ILE A 38 22.09 1.16 23.00
N GLN A 39 21.50 0.59 24.05
CA GLN A 39 21.39 -0.86 24.24
C GLN A 39 20.46 -1.49 23.20
N GLU A 40 20.70 -2.76 22.87
CA GLU A 40 19.96 -3.45 21.81
C GLU A 40 18.51 -3.77 22.16
N ASP A 41 18.18 -3.78 23.45
CA ASP A 41 16.83 -3.96 23.99
C ASP A 41 16.03 -2.64 24.05
N ASP A 42 16.69 -1.50 23.81
CA ASP A 42 16.03 -0.20 23.78
C ASP A 42 14.98 -0.15 22.64
N PRO A 43 13.76 0.33 22.91
CA PRO A 43 12.70 0.40 21.89
C PRO A 43 13.08 1.17 20.62
N ALA A 44 13.89 2.23 20.73
CA ALA A 44 14.36 2.99 19.57
C ALA A 44 15.34 2.18 18.72
N TYR A 45 16.25 1.45 19.36
CA TYR A 45 17.16 0.53 18.67
C TYR A 45 16.38 -0.59 17.99
N LEU A 46 15.52 -1.31 18.74
CA LEU A 46 14.73 -2.42 18.22
C LEU A 46 13.89 -1.99 17.02
N SER A 47 13.20 -0.85 17.12
CA SER A 47 12.41 -0.31 16.00
C SER A 47 13.27 -0.03 14.77
N SER A 48 14.42 0.64 14.96
CA SER A 48 15.32 0.95 13.85
C SER A 48 15.97 -0.29 13.25
N TYR A 49 16.36 -1.27 14.06
CA TYR A 49 16.95 -2.54 13.62
C TYR A 49 15.94 -3.40 12.86
N ARG A 50 14.70 -3.53 13.36
CA ARG A 50 13.63 -4.28 12.67
C ARG A 50 13.28 -3.67 11.32
N SER A 51 13.31 -2.35 11.19
CA SER A 51 13.13 -1.69 9.89
C SER A 51 14.26 -2.03 8.92
N PHE A 52 15.51 -2.01 9.39
CA PHE A 52 16.68 -2.39 8.59
C PHE A 52 16.62 -3.88 8.21
N GLU A 53 16.36 -4.77 9.17
CA GLU A 53 16.26 -6.21 8.96
C GLU A 53 15.18 -6.57 7.92
N GLY A 54 14.05 -5.88 7.96
CA GLY A 54 13.00 -6.01 6.94
C GLY A 54 13.48 -5.63 5.54
N GLU A 55 14.20 -4.52 5.39
CA GLU A 55 14.77 -4.08 4.11
C GLU A 55 15.79 -5.09 3.56
N VAL A 56 16.66 -5.64 4.42
CA VAL A 56 17.60 -6.70 4.02
C VAL A 56 16.87 -7.98 3.62
N PHE A 57 15.84 -8.38 4.36
CA PHE A 57 15.04 -9.57 4.03
C PHE A 57 14.36 -9.44 2.65
N GLU A 58 13.77 -8.28 2.36
CA GLU A 58 13.17 -7.99 1.06
C GLU A 58 14.19 -8.13 -0.08
N ASN A 59 15.37 -7.53 0.06
CA ASN A 59 16.42 -7.60 -0.95
C ASN A 59 17.00 -9.02 -1.07
N PHE A 60 17.21 -9.73 0.05
CA PHE A 60 17.65 -11.11 0.07
C PHE A 60 16.72 -11.99 -0.77
N ILE A 61 15.43 -12.00 -0.43
CA ILE A 61 14.48 -12.86 -1.12
C ILE A 61 14.25 -12.36 -2.55
N TYR A 62 14.35 -11.06 -2.84
CA TYR A 62 14.32 -10.56 -4.22
C TYR A 62 15.42 -11.20 -5.08
N GLU A 63 16.66 -11.25 -4.59
CA GLU A 63 17.77 -11.94 -5.26
C GLU A 63 17.49 -13.43 -5.49
N LYS A 64 16.85 -14.09 -4.51
CA LYS A 64 16.44 -15.50 -4.63
C LYS A 64 15.34 -15.69 -5.67
N LEU A 65 14.34 -14.81 -5.69
CA LEU A 65 13.24 -14.84 -6.65
C LEU A 65 13.74 -14.62 -8.08
N LEU A 66 14.77 -13.80 -8.26
CA LEU A 66 15.38 -13.51 -9.56
C LEU A 66 16.01 -14.79 -10.16
N ARG A 67 16.75 -15.54 -9.35
CA ARG A 67 17.33 -16.86 -9.71
C ARG A 67 16.27 -17.94 -9.91
N TYR A 68 15.25 -17.94 -9.06
CA TYR A 68 14.09 -18.82 -9.19
C TYR A 68 13.35 -18.57 -10.52
N ALA A 69 13.09 -17.31 -10.87
CA ALA A 69 12.41 -16.94 -12.10
C ALA A 69 13.22 -17.28 -13.36
N GLN A 70 14.55 -17.16 -13.30
CA GLN A 70 15.42 -17.57 -14.40
C GLN A 70 15.18 -19.03 -14.79
N THR A 71 15.15 -19.93 -13.80
CA THR A 71 15.07 -21.38 -14.01
C THR A 71 13.65 -21.93 -14.08
N ASN A 72 12.67 -21.25 -13.48
CA ASN A 72 11.29 -21.71 -13.47
C ASN A 72 10.57 -21.44 -14.80
N GLU A 73 10.18 -22.50 -15.51
CA GLU A 73 9.49 -22.39 -16.80
C GLU A 73 8.06 -21.83 -16.74
N TYR A 74 7.43 -21.82 -15.56
CA TYR A 74 6.10 -21.23 -15.40
C TYR A 74 6.14 -19.70 -15.47
N ILE A 75 7.27 -19.10 -15.10
CA ILE A 75 7.49 -17.65 -15.13
C ILE A 75 8.00 -17.25 -16.51
N GLU A 76 7.29 -16.33 -17.16
CA GLU A 76 7.64 -15.80 -18.47
C GLU A 76 8.39 -14.47 -18.38
N LYS A 77 7.99 -13.62 -17.43
CA LYS A 77 8.59 -12.30 -17.23
C LYS A 77 8.76 -12.02 -15.74
N PHE A 78 9.88 -11.44 -15.37
CA PHE A 78 10.18 -11.00 -14.01
C PHE A 78 10.63 -9.54 -14.05
N VAL A 79 10.04 -8.70 -13.21
CA VAL A 79 10.30 -7.26 -13.22
C VAL A 79 11.56 -6.96 -12.41
N LEU A 80 12.54 -6.35 -13.08
CA LEU A 80 13.79 -5.92 -12.48
C LEU A 80 13.57 -4.70 -11.55
N LYS A 81 14.34 -4.64 -10.47
CA LYS A 81 14.43 -3.51 -9.51
C LYS A 81 15.87 -3.41 -9.01
N GLY A 82 16.18 -2.41 -8.19
CA GLY A 82 17.53 -2.29 -7.64
C GLY A 82 18.55 -1.88 -8.69
N TYR A 83 19.80 -2.31 -8.48
CA TYR A 83 20.90 -2.18 -9.45
C TYR A 83 20.80 -3.12 -10.66
N HIS A 84 19.78 -3.99 -10.72
CA HIS A 84 19.55 -4.87 -11.87
C HIS A 84 18.92 -4.14 -13.06
N GLN A 85 18.35 -2.96 -12.84
CA GLN A 85 17.82 -2.10 -13.90
C GLN A 85 18.54 -0.75 -13.90
N ASN A 86 18.63 -0.10 -15.07
CA ASN A 86 19.10 1.28 -15.14
C ASN A 86 18.17 2.21 -14.35
N LYS A 87 18.74 3.21 -13.66
CA LYS A 87 17.96 4.27 -12.99
C LYS A 87 17.22 5.08 -14.06
N GLU A 88 16.02 4.66 -14.41
CA GLU A 88 15.22 5.37 -15.40
C GLU A 88 14.40 6.50 -14.78
N LYS A 89 14.07 7.45 -15.66
CA LYS A 89 13.28 8.64 -15.37
C LYS A 89 11.93 8.29 -14.74
N ALA A 90 11.48 9.16 -13.85
CA ALA A 90 10.15 9.11 -13.26
C ALA A 90 9.04 9.24 -14.32
N TYR A 91 8.58 8.13 -14.90
CA TYR A 91 7.47 8.15 -15.84
C TYR A 91 6.13 8.26 -15.09
N ALA A 92 5.29 9.21 -15.49
CA ALA A 92 3.98 9.42 -14.87
C ALA A 92 2.94 8.43 -15.40
N ASN A 93 2.03 7.98 -14.52
CA ASN A 93 0.92 7.08 -14.83
C ASN A 93 1.37 5.71 -15.38
N THR A 94 2.50 5.21 -14.88
CA THR A 94 3.01 3.88 -15.23
C THR A 94 3.70 3.23 -14.04
N LEU A 95 4.10 1.96 -14.21
CA LEU A 95 5.06 1.30 -13.34
C LEU A 95 6.46 1.83 -13.65
N SER A 96 7.20 2.17 -12.60
CA SER A 96 8.56 2.68 -12.67
C SER A 96 9.35 2.25 -11.45
N ILE A 97 10.66 2.49 -11.46
CA ILE A 97 11.52 2.29 -10.30
C ILE A 97 11.58 3.61 -9.49
N SER A 98 11.35 3.54 -8.19
CA SER A 98 11.44 4.70 -7.30
C SER A 98 12.89 5.08 -7.02
N GLU A 99 13.12 6.23 -6.38
CA GLU A 99 14.46 6.62 -5.92
C GLU A 99 15.04 5.61 -4.91
N LYS A 100 14.16 4.93 -4.16
CA LYS A 100 14.50 3.82 -3.26
C LYS A 100 14.67 2.48 -3.96
N GLN A 101 14.71 2.49 -5.29
CA GLN A 101 14.89 1.32 -6.15
C GLN A 101 13.78 0.27 -6.03
N GLN A 102 12.59 0.67 -5.60
CA GLN A 102 11.41 -0.21 -5.50
C GLN A 102 10.52 -0.09 -6.72
N ILE A 103 9.74 -1.13 -7.02
CA ILE A 103 8.76 -1.09 -8.12
C ILE A 103 7.55 -0.30 -7.62
N VAL A 104 7.24 0.82 -8.27
CA VAL A 104 6.11 1.68 -7.86
C VAL A 104 5.19 1.99 -9.03
N TYR A 105 3.89 2.06 -8.75
CA TYR A 105 2.96 2.75 -9.64
C TYR A 105 2.83 4.20 -9.18
N ARG A 106 3.11 5.14 -10.08
CA ARG A 106 3.05 6.56 -9.76
C ARG A 106 2.07 7.32 -10.65
N THR A 107 1.40 8.28 -10.04
CA THR A 107 0.78 9.40 -10.78
C THR A 107 1.84 10.47 -11.05
N LYS A 108 1.47 11.55 -11.76
CA LYS A 108 2.36 12.69 -12.02
C LYS A 108 3.10 13.25 -10.78
N SER A 109 2.53 13.13 -9.58
CA SER A 109 3.08 13.78 -8.38
C SER A 109 3.26 12.87 -7.17
N ARG A 110 2.68 11.66 -7.17
CA ARG A 110 2.66 10.76 -6.00
C ARG A 110 2.71 9.29 -6.38
N GLU A 111 3.43 8.51 -5.58
CA GLU A 111 3.37 7.06 -5.59
C GLU A 111 2.05 6.59 -4.98
N ILE A 112 1.37 5.67 -5.66
CA ILE A 112 0.08 5.11 -5.21
C ILE A 112 0.29 3.82 -4.44
N SER A 113 1.23 3.00 -4.94
CA SER A 113 1.56 1.69 -4.45
C SER A 113 2.99 1.33 -4.81
N GLU A 114 3.63 0.59 -3.93
CA GLU A 114 4.95 -0.01 -4.07
C GLU A 114 4.80 -1.53 -4.14
N PHE A 115 5.73 -2.26 -4.75
CA PHE A 115 5.73 -3.71 -4.87
C PHE A 115 7.14 -4.27 -4.68
N ASP A 116 7.26 -5.29 -3.83
CA ASP A 116 8.56 -5.85 -3.43
C ASP A 116 9.16 -6.67 -4.59
N ALA A 117 8.30 -7.38 -5.34
CA ALA A 117 8.63 -7.97 -6.63
C ALA A 117 7.36 -8.16 -7.48
N MET A 118 7.53 -8.32 -8.79
CA MET A 118 6.43 -8.60 -9.73
C MET A 118 6.88 -9.56 -10.83
N PHE A 119 6.00 -10.46 -11.25
CA PHE A 119 6.27 -11.36 -12.38
C PHE A 119 4.98 -11.81 -13.08
N VAL A 120 5.13 -12.24 -14.34
CA VAL A 120 4.07 -12.76 -15.20
C VAL A 120 4.34 -14.23 -15.51
N THR A 121 3.28 -15.03 -15.55
CA THR A 121 3.33 -16.47 -15.82
C THR A 121 2.58 -16.83 -17.10
N LYS A 122 2.77 -18.06 -17.59
CA LYS A 122 2.21 -18.61 -18.84
C LYS A 122 0.69 -18.44 -19.03
N ASN A 123 -0.07 -18.22 -17.96
CA ASN A 123 -1.54 -18.14 -17.99
C ASN A 123 -2.08 -16.70 -17.93
N ASN A 124 -1.29 -15.70 -18.35
CA ASN A 124 -1.60 -14.28 -18.15
C ASN A 124 -1.93 -13.96 -16.68
N GLU A 125 -1.25 -14.64 -15.75
CA GLU A 125 -1.34 -14.29 -14.33
C GLU A 125 -0.21 -13.33 -14.01
N LEU A 126 -0.57 -12.21 -13.39
CA LEU A 126 0.39 -11.25 -12.87
C LEU A 126 0.43 -11.40 -11.35
N TYR A 127 1.60 -11.81 -10.85
CA TYR A 127 1.87 -11.91 -9.43
C TYR A 127 2.57 -10.64 -8.96
N PHE A 128 2.05 -10.05 -7.89
CA PHE A 128 2.83 -9.16 -7.05
C PHE A 128 3.25 -9.89 -5.78
N VAL A 129 4.44 -9.57 -5.27
CA VAL A 129 5.00 -10.20 -4.08
C VAL A 129 4.90 -9.25 -2.89
N GLU A 130 4.57 -9.79 -1.73
CA GLU A 130 4.62 -9.11 -0.44
C GLU A 130 5.37 -9.95 0.57
N MET A 131 6.28 -9.30 1.29
CA MET A 131 7.32 -9.96 2.06
C MET A 131 7.32 -9.31 3.43
N THR A 132 7.22 -10.11 4.50
CA THR A 132 7.22 -9.52 5.83
C THR A 132 7.76 -10.45 6.90
N LEU A 133 8.52 -9.85 7.82
CA LEU A 133 8.98 -10.47 9.06
C LEU A 133 7.94 -10.38 10.19
N VAL A 134 6.80 -9.70 9.96
CA VAL A 134 5.77 -9.50 10.98
C VAL A 134 4.98 -10.79 11.20
N LYS A 135 4.82 -11.18 12.47
CA LYS A 135 4.15 -12.43 12.87
C LYS A 135 2.64 -12.46 12.58
N SER A 136 1.97 -11.32 12.44
CA SER A 136 0.52 -11.26 12.14
C SER A 136 0.26 -10.61 10.79
N VAL A 137 -0.44 -11.33 9.91
CA VAL A 137 -0.78 -10.86 8.55
C VAL A 137 -2.12 -10.12 8.47
N LEU A 138 -2.81 -9.87 9.59
CA LEU A 138 -4.13 -9.24 9.59
C LEU A 138 -4.12 -7.84 8.95
N LYS A 139 -3.10 -7.04 9.29
CA LYS A 139 -2.91 -5.69 8.73
C LYS A 139 -2.51 -5.70 7.25
N LEU A 140 -1.99 -6.82 6.75
CA LEU A 140 -1.57 -6.98 5.35
C LEU A 140 -2.78 -6.99 4.40
N ARG A 141 -3.94 -7.50 4.83
CA ARG A 141 -5.14 -7.67 3.98
C ARG A 141 -5.58 -6.39 3.26
N LYS A 142 -5.65 -5.23 3.95
CA LYS A 142 -6.04 -3.94 3.33
C LYS A 142 -5.02 -3.50 2.27
N ARG A 143 -3.73 -3.74 2.53
CA ARG A 143 -2.66 -3.44 1.57
C ARG A 143 -2.75 -4.33 0.33
N LEU A 144 -2.97 -5.62 0.52
CA LEU A 144 -3.15 -6.58 -0.59
C LEU A 144 -4.39 -6.24 -1.43
N ARG A 145 -5.50 -5.89 -0.78
CA ARG A 145 -6.74 -5.48 -1.45
C ARG A 145 -6.50 -4.27 -2.36
N LYS A 146 -5.83 -3.24 -1.83
CA LYS A 146 -5.46 -2.03 -2.58
C LYS A 146 -4.52 -2.35 -3.77
N LYS A 147 -3.49 -3.15 -3.54
CA LYS A 147 -2.53 -3.59 -4.59
C LYS A 147 -3.25 -4.35 -5.71
N LYS A 148 -4.09 -5.31 -5.35
CA LYS A 148 -4.90 -6.08 -6.31
C LYS A 148 -5.82 -5.18 -7.11
N ALA A 149 -6.58 -4.31 -6.44
CA ALA A 149 -7.51 -3.39 -7.09
C ALA A 149 -6.81 -2.48 -8.10
N LEU A 150 -5.64 -1.92 -7.74
CA LEU A 150 -4.82 -1.14 -8.66
C LEU A 150 -4.45 -1.94 -9.90
N LEU A 151 -3.86 -3.14 -9.69
CA LEU A 151 -3.37 -3.97 -10.78
C LEU A 151 -4.50 -4.46 -11.68
N GLU A 152 -5.68 -4.78 -11.16
CA GLU A 152 -6.86 -5.12 -11.97
C GLU A 152 -7.32 -3.96 -12.85
N ILE A 153 -7.14 -2.71 -12.40
CA ILE A 153 -7.49 -1.52 -13.19
C ILE A 153 -6.48 -1.31 -14.33
N ILE A 154 -5.18 -1.44 -14.05
CA ILE A 154 -4.12 -1.16 -15.04
C ILE A 154 -3.74 -2.37 -15.90
N PHE A 155 -4.14 -3.58 -15.53
CA PHE A 155 -3.91 -4.82 -16.25
C PHE A 155 -5.20 -5.65 -16.37
N PRO A 156 -6.24 -5.14 -17.06
CA PRO A 156 -7.55 -5.78 -17.11
C PRO A 156 -7.55 -7.17 -17.78
N ASN A 157 -6.52 -7.46 -18.58
CA ASN A 157 -6.37 -8.74 -19.28
C ASN A 157 -5.57 -9.78 -18.48
N TYR A 158 -5.16 -9.47 -17.25
CA TYR A 158 -4.39 -10.37 -16.39
C TYR A 158 -5.22 -10.82 -15.19
N VAL A 159 -5.03 -12.08 -14.80
CA VAL A 159 -5.51 -12.56 -13.50
C VAL A 159 -4.52 -12.13 -12.43
N ILE A 160 -4.94 -11.23 -11.53
CA ILE A 160 -4.06 -10.71 -10.49
C ILE A 160 -4.01 -11.69 -9.32
N LYS A 161 -2.79 -12.15 -9.01
CA LYS A 161 -2.48 -13.02 -7.87
C LYS A 161 -1.40 -12.38 -7.01
N SER A 162 -1.21 -12.91 -5.81
CA SER A 162 -0.10 -12.47 -4.96
C SER A 162 0.67 -13.65 -4.40
N LEU A 163 1.98 -13.47 -4.26
CA LEU A 163 2.83 -14.37 -3.51
C LEU A 163 3.22 -13.69 -2.19
N ILE A 164 2.86 -14.30 -1.07
CA ILE A 164 3.15 -13.79 0.27
C ILE A 164 4.27 -14.63 0.86
N ILE A 165 5.39 -13.99 1.21
CA ILE A 165 6.56 -14.67 1.79
C ILE A 165 6.69 -14.25 3.25
N LEU A 166 6.63 -15.24 4.13
CA LEU A 166 6.60 -15.07 5.59
C LEU A 166 7.63 -15.99 6.25
N ASN A 167 8.05 -15.64 7.46
CA ASN A 167 8.85 -16.55 8.27
C ASN A 167 7.98 -17.55 9.04
N GLU A 168 8.60 -18.64 9.46
CA GLU A 168 8.05 -19.59 10.42
C GLU A 168 7.53 -18.84 11.67
N GLY A 169 6.39 -19.29 12.19
CA GLY A 169 5.70 -18.63 13.31
C GLY A 169 4.73 -17.51 12.91
N ALA A 170 4.57 -17.19 11.61
CA ALA A 170 3.51 -16.30 11.16
C ALA A 170 2.11 -16.89 11.38
N THR A 171 1.20 -16.08 11.91
CA THR A 171 -0.18 -16.43 12.24
C THR A 171 -1.17 -15.66 11.36
N GLY A 172 -2.38 -16.22 11.20
CA GLY A 172 -3.44 -15.60 10.39
C GLY A 172 -3.35 -15.85 8.88
N THR A 173 -2.45 -16.73 8.42
CA THR A 173 -2.28 -17.08 7.00
C THR A 173 -3.53 -17.66 6.36
N LYS A 174 -4.34 -18.41 7.13
CA LYS A 174 -5.63 -18.95 6.68
C LYS A 174 -6.70 -17.90 6.38
N GLN A 175 -6.49 -16.65 6.83
CA GLN A 175 -7.41 -15.54 6.58
C GLN A 175 -7.00 -14.68 5.39
N LEU A 176 -5.92 -15.06 4.69
CA LEU A 176 -5.52 -14.41 3.47
C LEU A 176 -6.50 -14.77 2.34
N PRO A 177 -6.81 -13.83 1.44
CA PRO A 177 -7.68 -14.10 0.30
C PRO A 177 -7.18 -15.22 -0.63
N ASP A 178 -8.08 -15.86 -1.37
CA ASP A 178 -7.77 -16.99 -2.26
C ASP A 178 -6.79 -16.66 -3.40
N TYR A 179 -6.65 -15.38 -3.75
CA TYR A 179 -5.65 -14.95 -4.74
C TYR A 179 -4.22 -14.94 -4.17
N CYS A 180 -4.04 -15.20 -2.88
CA CYS A 180 -2.76 -15.23 -2.19
C CYS A 180 -2.21 -16.66 -2.12
N LYS A 181 -1.03 -16.88 -2.70
CA LYS A 181 -0.19 -18.05 -2.39
C LYS A 181 0.78 -17.69 -1.27
N VAL A 182 0.95 -18.58 -0.30
CA VAL A 182 1.84 -18.35 0.86
C VAL A 182 3.05 -19.26 0.79
N TRP A 183 4.23 -18.68 0.94
CA TRP A 183 5.50 -19.37 1.13
C TRP A 183 6.04 -19.05 2.53
N ILE A 184 6.44 -20.09 3.25
CA ILE A 184 7.01 -19.98 4.60
C ILE A 184 8.50 -20.31 4.52
N THR A 185 9.33 -19.39 4.99
CA THR A 185 10.80 -19.53 5.11
C THR A 185 11.20 -19.72 6.57
N LYS A 186 12.44 -20.15 6.81
CA LYS A 186 13.05 -20.09 8.14
C LYS A 186 13.12 -18.65 8.68
N GLU A 187 13.47 -18.50 9.95
CA GLU A 187 13.76 -17.20 10.53
C GLU A 187 14.98 -16.56 9.86
N PHE A 188 14.85 -15.26 9.54
CA PHE A 188 15.88 -14.48 8.88
C PHE A 188 16.59 -13.58 9.89
N SER A 189 17.89 -13.38 9.71
CA SER A 189 18.70 -12.42 10.47
C SER A 189 19.54 -11.58 9.51
N ALA A 190 19.60 -10.27 9.78
CA ALA A 190 20.42 -9.32 9.02
C ALA A 190 21.78 -9.03 9.69
N GLN A 191 22.19 -9.85 10.66
CA GLN A 191 23.40 -9.60 11.45
C GLN A 191 24.67 -9.50 10.59
N ASP A 192 24.90 -10.44 9.68
CA ASP A 192 26.08 -10.42 8.80
C ASP A 192 26.17 -9.14 7.95
N VAL A 193 25.02 -8.64 7.48
CA VAL A 193 24.94 -7.39 6.71
C VAL A 193 25.20 -6.18 7.62
N MET A 194 24.68 -6.19 8.84
CA MET A 194 24.96 -5.16 9.84
C MET A 194 26.45 -5.09 10.18
N GLU A 195 27.10 -6.24 10.36
CA GLU A 195 28.55 -6.34 10.65
C GLU A 195 29.38 -5.76 9.50
N TYR A 196 29.03 -6.09 8.25
CA TYR A 196 29.66 -5.51 7.08
C TYR A 196 29.48 -3.98 7.01
N ILE A 197 28.27 -3.47 7.25
CA ILE A 197 28.00 -2.02 7.23
C ILE A 197 28.79 -1.28 8.32
N LYS A 198 28.97 -1.88 9.49
CA LYS A 198 29.80 -1.31 10.57
C LYS A 198 31.29 -1.30 10.22
N ASN A 199 31.75 -2.31 9.47
CA ASN A 199 33.15 -2.46 9.11
C ASN A 199 33.32 -2.92 7.64
N PRO A 200 33.19 -2.01 6.66
CA PRO A 200 33.23 -2.40 5.24
C PRO A 200 34.57 -2.99 4.78
N SER A 201 35.67 -2.72 5.50
CA SER A 201 36.99 -3.30 5.21
C SER A 201 37.13 -4.74 5.71
N SER A 202 36.18 -5.25 6.49
CA SER A 202 36.16 -6.65 6.94
C SER A 202 36.04 -7.65 5.79
N LYS A 203 35.52 -7.23 4.64
CA LYS A 203 35.26 -8.08 3.49
C LYS A 203 35.50 -7.33 2.19
N LYS A 204 36.26 -7.93 1.28
CA LYS A 204 36.33 -7.49 -0.12
C LYS A 204 35.16 -8.12 -0.88
N LEU A 205 34.25 -7.31 -1.40
CA LEU A 205 33.08 -7.81 -2.12
C LEU A 205 33.44 -8.26 -3.53
N GLU A 206 32.87 -9.40 -3.93
CA GLU A 206 32.83 -9.79 -5.33
C GLU A 206 31.94 -8.84 -6.16
N PRO A 207 32.19 -8.68 -7.47
CA PRO A 207 31.34 -7.88 -8.34
C PRO A 207 29.87 -8.34 -8.34
N ILE A 208 28.95 -7.41 -8.58
CA ILE A 208 27.52 -7.70 -8.67
C ILE A 208 27.24 -8.78 -9.73
N ALA A 209 26.64 -9.89 -9.30
CA ALA A 209 26.18 -10.94 -10.19
C ALA A 209 24.80 -10.59 -10.78
N LYS A 210 24.80 -10.01 -12.00
CA LYS A 210 23.57 -9.70 -12.76
C LYS A 210 23.09 -10.92 -13.56
N ILE A 211 21.76 -11.10 -13.64
CA ILE A 211 21.15 -12.17 -14.45
C ILE A 211 20.77 -11.64 -15.83
N SER A 212 21.22 -12.34 -16.88
CA SER A 212 21.06 -11.96 -18.30
C SER A 212 19.97 -12.76 -19.05
N SER A 213 18.91 -13.16 -18.35
CA SER A 213 17.81 -13.93 -18.95
C SER A 213 16.82 -13.04 -19.71
N LYS A 214 16.30 -13.51 -20.85
CA LYS A 214 15.22 -12.85 -21.62
C LYS A 214 13.91 -12.69 -20.83
N LYS A 215 13.76 -13.43 -19.72
CA LYS A 215 12.63 -13.27 -18.80
C LYS A 215 12.73 -11.99 -17.97
N MET A 216 13.93 -11.44 -17.78
CA MET A 216 14.14 -10.26 -16.96
C MET A 216 13.77 -9.01 -17.76
N ILE A 217 12.76 -8.29 -17.30
CA ILE A 217 12.22 -7.13 -18.00
C ILE A 217 12.26 -5.89 -17.13
N GLU A 218 12.31 -4.73 -17.77
CA GLU A 218 12.17 -3.46 -17.10
C GLU A 218 10.70 -3.13 -16.79
N ALA A 219 10.42 -2.50 -15.65
CA ALA A 219 9.04 -2.23 -15.21
C ALA A 219 8.18 -1.46 -16.24
N HIS A 220 8.78 -0.51 -16.96
CA HIS A 220 8.08 0.32 -17.95
C HIS A 220 7.67 -0.44 -19.22
N THR A 221 8.23 -1.63 -19.46
CA THR A 221 7.96 -2.43 -20.68
C THR A 221 6.61 -3.14 -20.62
N LEU A 222 6.05 -3.29 -19.42
CA LEU A 222 4.68 -3.76 -19.25
C LEU A 222 3.71 -2.72 -19.82
N LYS A 223 2.84 -3.14 -20.74
CA LYS A 223 1.81 -2.27 -21.32
C LYS A 223 0.64 -2.17 -20.35
N LEU A 224 0.40 -0.97 -19.83
CA LEU A 224 -0.70 -0.69 -18.91
C LEU A 224 -1.93 -0.15 -19.65
N HIS A 225 -3.10 -0.49 -19.14
CA HIS A 225 -4.33 0.22 -19.45
C HIS A 225 -4.30 1.62 -18.81
N PRO A 226 -4.63 2.69 -19.55
CA PRO A 226 -4.59 4.05 -19.03
C PRO A 226 -5.48 4.22 -17.79
N PHE A 227 -4.92 4.77 -16.71
CA PHE A 227 -5.65 5.06 -15.49
C PHE A 227 -5.38 6.48 -14.99
N ARG A 228 -6.43 7.31 -14.95
CA ARG A 228 -6.36 8.71 -14.50
C ARG A 228 -6.91 8.83 -13.08
N TYR A 229 -6.03 8.70 -12.09
CA TYR A 229 -6.38 8.63 -10.66
C TYR A 229 -7.34 9.76 -10.22
N TYR A 230 -6.95 11.03 -10.38
CA TYR A 230 -7.77 12.15 -9.90
C TYR A 230 -9.04 12.38 -10.72
N ASN A 231 -9.01 12.12 -12.04
CA ASN A 231 -10.20 12.20 -12.88
C ASN A 231 -11.24 11.16 -12.48
N THR A 232 -10.79 9.94 -12.16
CA THR A 232 -11.65 8.85 -11.70
C THR A 232 -12.27 9.20 -10.35
N MET A 233 -11.48 9.72 -9.42
CA MET A 233 -11.99 10.20 -8.12
C MET A 233 -13.04 11.31 -8.30
N SER A 234 -12.79 12.28 -9.17
CA SER A 234 -13.77 13.33 -9.50
C SER A 234 -15.06 12.78 -10.11
N TRP A 235 -14.95 11.82 -11.03
CA TRP A 235 -16.11 11.16 -11.62
C TRP A 235 -16.93 10.40 -10.58
N ILE A 236 -16.28 9.66 -9.68
CA ILE A 236 -16.95 8.92 -8.60
C ILE A 236 -17.69 9.89 -7.67
N THR A 237 -17.02 10.93 -7.17
CA THR A 237 -17.64 11.92 -6.26
C THR A 237 -18.84 12.62 -6.93
N LYS A 238 -18.76 12.92 -8.23
CA LYS A 238 -19.91 13.48 -8.97
C LYS A 238 -21.04 12.47 -9.12
N SER A 239 -20.72 11.25 -9.51
CA SER A 239 -21.71 10.22 -9.85
C SER A 239 -22.46 9.72 -8.62
N ILE A 240 -21.76 9.53 -7.49
CA ILE A 240 -22.37 9.07 -6.23
C ILE A 240 -23.36 10.11 -5.65
N ARG A 241 -23.27 11.37 -6.11
CA ARG A 241 -24.10 12.52 -5.74
C ARG A 241 -25.01 13.02 -6.86
N ALA A 242 -25.07 12.34 -7.99
CA ALA A 242 -25.79 12.84 -9.16
C ALA A 242 -27.32 12.70 -9.04
N HIS A 243 -27.81 11.84 -8.14
CA HIS A 243 -29.24 11.61 -8.01
C HIS A 243 -29.96 12.82 -7.37
N LYS A 244 -31.06 13.28 -7.98
CA LYS A 244 -31.77 14.49 -7.53
C LYS A 244 -32.42 14.35 -6.15
N THR A 245 -32.83 13.14 -5.78
CA THR A 245 -33.57 12.86 -4.53
C THR A 245 -32.79 12.05 -3.49
N HIS A 246 -31.70 11.39 -3.89
CA HIS A 246 -30.95 10.51 -2.99
C HIS A 246 -29.62 11.19 -2.65
N ILE A 247 -29.35 11.31 -1.36
CA ILE A 247 -28.12 11.93 -0.86
C ILE A 247 -26.86 11.11 -1.17
N LEU A 248 -27.05 9.83 -1.46
CA LEU A 248 -26.04 8.84 -1.80
C LEU A 248 -26.65 7.82 -2.76
N ASP A 249 -26.10 7.69 -3.96
CA ASP A 249 -26.52 6.66 -4.92
C ASP A 249 -25.91 5.30 -4.54
N MET A 250 -26.69 4.48 -3.85
CA MET A 250 -26.28 3.14 -3.41
C MET A 250 -26.12 2.17 -4.59
N ASN A 251 -26.87 2.33 -5.67
CA ASN A 251 -26.75 1.46 -6.84
C ASN A 251 -25.41 1.70 -7.55
N PHE A 252 -25.04 2.96 -7.70
CA PHE A 252 -23.72 3.34 -8.20
C PHE A 252 -22.62 2.84 -7.26
N LEU A 253 -22.72 3.11 -5.95
CA LEU A 253 -21.73 2.70 -4.97
C LEU A 253 -21.49 1.18 -4.98
N MET A 254 -22.57 0.39 -5.01
CA MET A 254 -22.49 -1.07 -4.94
C MET A 254 -22.21 -1.73 -6.30
N ASN A 255 -22.03 -0.96 -7.37
CA ASN A 255 -21.58 -1.50 -8.64
C ASN A 255 -20.19 -2.17 -8.48
N PRO A 256 -19.96 -3.39 -8.99
CA PRO A 256 -18.68 -4.09 -8.83
C PRO A 256 -17.46 -3.31 -9.32
N ASN A 257 -17.59 -2.54 -10.41
CA ASN A 257 -16.49 -1.70 -10.91
C ASN A 257 -16.19 -0.54 -9.96
N VAL A 258 -17.23 0.04 -9.36
CA VAL A 258 -17.09 1.12 -8.36
C VAL A 258 -16.51 0.59 -7.06
N GLN A 259 -16.91 -0.61 -6.63
CA GLN A 259 -16.32 -1.30 -5.48
C GLN A 259 -14.83 -1.60 -5.68
N ARG A 260 -14.40 -1.98 -6.89
CA ARG A 260 -12.97 -2.11 -7.21
C ARG A 260 -12.22 -0.80 -7.04
N TYR A 261 -12.81 0.33 -7.44
CA TYR A 261 -12.20 1.63 -7.14
C TYR A 261 -12.21 1.90 -5.63
N LEU A 262 -13.27 1.57 -4.90
CA LEU A 262 -13.32 1.77 -3.45
C LEU A 262 -12.21 0.97 -2.75
N ASP A 263 -11.92 -0.24 -3.22
CA ASP A 263 -10.80 -1.06 -2.75
C ASP A 263 -9.42 -0.41 -3.01
N LEU A 264 -9.27 0.34 -4.11
CA LEU A 264 -8.07 1.09 -4.42
C LEU A 264 -7.92 2.36 -3.55
N TYR A 265 -8.93 3.22 -3.52
CA TYR A 265 -8.88 4.50 -2.80
C TYR A 265 -9.04 4.32 -1.28
N ASN A 266 -9.62 3.18 -0.87
CA ASN A 266 -10.22 2.89 0.44
C ASN A 266 -11.38 3.79 0.84
N LYS A 267 -11.58 4.92 0.17
CA LYS A 267 -12.58 5.92 0.53
C LYS A 267 -13.06 6.73 -0.66
N PHE A 268 -14.29 7.21 -0.61
CA PHE A 268 -14.85 8.17 -1.55
C PHE A 268 -15.34 9.42 -0.83
N TYR A 269 -15.11 10.58 -1.42
CA TYR A 269 -15.59 11.86 -0.90
C TYR A 269 -17.01 12.09 -1.39
N VAL A 270 -17.91 12.43 -0.47
CA VAL A 270 -19.36 12.51 -0.74
C VAL A 270 -19.95 13.88 -0.46
N GLY A 271 -19.21 14.78 0.20
CA GLY A 271 -19.65 16.14 0.48
C GLY A 271 -18.76 16.85 1.49
N TYR A 272 -19.25 17.96 2.03
CA TYR A 272 -18.62 18.63 3.16
C TYR A 272 -19.67 19.17 4.14
N LEU A 273 -19.28 19.32 5.40
CA LEU A 273 -20.02 20.06 6.43
C LEU A 273 -19.40 21.44 6.61
N SER A 274 -20.22 22.41 7.03
CA SER A 274 -19.70 23.63 7.67
C SER A 274 -19.01 23.26 8.98
N ILE A 275 -18.09 24.11 9.43
CA ILE A 275 -17.43 23.91 10.72
C ILE A 275 -18.41 23.96 11.89
N GLU A 276 -19.48 24.72 11.77
CA GLU A 276 -20.54 24.83 12.78
C GLU A 276 -21.31 23.51 12.95
N GLU A 277 -21.72 22.89 11.83
CA GLU A 277 -22.37 21.58 11.86
C GLU A 277 -21.41 20.50 12.39
N ALA A 278 -20.13 20.56 12.00
CA ALA A 278 -19.13 19.61 12.48
C ALA A 278 -18.85 19.73 13.99
N LYS A 279 -18.82 20.95 14.54
CA LYS A 279 -18.65 21.20 15.99
C LYS A 279 -19.72 20.50 16.83
N LYS A 280 -20.95 20.40 16.33
CA LYS A 280 -22.07 19.71 17.02
C LYS A 280 -21.86 18.19 17.16
N MET A 281 -20.98 17.59 16.35
CA MET A 281 -20.81 16.13 16.28
C MET A 281 -19.42 15.65 16.68
N LEU A 282 -18.37 16.44 16.41
CA LEU A 282 -16.98 16.01 16.52
C LEU A 282 -16.23 16.58 17.72
N ASP A 283 -16.93 17.14 18.72
CA ASP A 283 -16.36 17.77 19.93
C ASP A 283 -15.10 18.62 19.62
N LEU A 284 -15.21 19.50 18.62
CA LEU A 284 -14.07 20.27 18.12
C LEU A 284 -13.78 21.44 19.07
N LYS A 285 -12.80 21.26 19.97
CA LYS A 285 -12.40 22.26 20.98
C LYS A 285 -11.51 23.38 20.45
N GLU A 286 -10.99 23.24 19.24
CA GLU A 286 -10.03 24.17 18.64
C GLU A 286 -10.75 25.28 17.86
N GLU A 287 -10.11 26.44 17.71
CA GLU A 287 -10.59 27.50 16.83
C GLU A 287 -10.29 27.19 15.36
N TYR A 288 -11.26 27.53 14.50
CA TYR A 288 -11.24 27.31 13.06
C TYR A 288 -11.81 28.53 12.36
N ALA A 289 -11.36 28.80 11.14
CA ALA A 289 -11.95 29.84 10.29
C ALA A 289 -13.44 29.55 10.02
N LEU A 290 -14.26 30.58 9.92
CA LEU A 290 -15.71 30.44 9.70
C LEU A 290 -16.05 29.68 8.41
N ASN A 291 -15.25 29.86 7.37
CA ASN A 291 -15.39 29.16 6.09
C ASN A 291 -14.66 27.80 6.02
N GLN A 292 -14.14 27.30 7.14
CA GLN A 292 -13.47 26.01 7.19
C GLN A 292 -14.46 24.90 6.80
N ARG A 293 -14.16 24.20 5.70
CA ARG A 293 -14.90 23.01 5.29
C ARG A 293 -14.38 21.79 6.04
N VAL A 294 -15.30 20.93 6.46
CA VAL A 294 -15.01 19.58 6.96
C VAL A 294 -15.43 18.59 5.88
N VAL A 295 -14.45 18.04 5.18
CA VAL A 295 -14.70 17.13 4.05
C VAL A 295 -15.21 15.79 4.59
N VAL A 296 -16.33 15.32 4.04
CA VAL A 296 -16.98 14.07 4.42
C VAL A 296 -16.63 13.00 3.39
N ALA A 297 -16.20 11.84 3.88
CA ALA A 297 -15.93 10.67 3.07
C ALA A 297 -16.66 9.44 3.62
N ILE A 298 -16.82 8.44 2.75
CA ILE A 298 -17.17 7.08 3.13
C ILE A 298 -15.90 6.23 2.99
N GLU A 299 -15.54 5.44 3.99
CA GLU A 299 -14.32 4.64 4.04
C GLU A 299 -14.63 3.17 4.31
N LYS A 300 -14.01 2.28 3.53
CA LYS A 300 -14.14 0.83 3.67
C LYS A 300 -13.15 0.30 4.71
N LYS A 301 -13.69 -0.30 5.77
CA LYS A 301 -12.93 -0.95 6.86
C LYS A 301 -12.32 -2.29 6.41
N HIS A 302 -11.53 -2.88 7.30
CA HIS A 302 -10.97 -4.21 7.11
C HIS A 302 -12.07 -5.29 7.02
N SER A 303 -13.16 -5.11 7.78
CA SER A 303 -14.37 -5.94 7.78
C SER A 303 -15.24 -5.80 6.54
N ASP A 304 -14.83 -4.99 5.55
CA ASP A 304 -15.63 -4.61 4.37
C ASP A 304 -16.84 -3.71 4.68
N GLU A 305 -17.12 -3.38 5.95
CA GLU A 305 -18.04 -2.32 6.36
C GLU A 305 -17.60 -0.97 5.78
N ILE A 306 -18.54 -0.20 5.24
CA ILE A 306 -18.29 1.17 4.77
C ILE A 306 -18.86 2.14 5.81
N VAL A 307 -18.02 3.04 6.32
CA VAL A 307 -18.39 4.00 7.38
C VAL A 307 -18.12 5.44 6.98
N VAL A 308 -18.75 6.39 7.66
CA VAL A 308 -18.55 7.83 7.42
C VAL A 308 -17.33 8.33 8.20
N THR A 309 -16.47 9.09 7.54
CA THR A 309 -15.27 9.72 8.12
C THR A 309 -15.16 11.19 7.73
N TYR A 310 -14.43 11.97 8.53
CA TYR A 310 -14.39 13.42 8.43
C TYR A 310 -12.96 13.93 8.39
N TYR A 311 -12.69 14.87 7.47
CA TYR A 311 -11.36 15.38 7.20
C TYR A 311 -11.32 16.89 7.36
N ILE A 312 -10.43 17.36 8.24
CA ILE A 312 -10.22 18.79 8.46
C ILE A 312 -8.79 19.15 8.03
N GLN A 313 -8.70 19.88 6.92
CA GLN A 313 -7.44 20.37 6.40
C GLN A 313 -7.20 21.80 6.91
N LYS A 314 -6.25 21.94 7.84
CA LYS A 314 -5.87 23.24 8.42
C LYS A 314 -4.86 24.00 7.56
N ALA A 315 -4.01 23.27 6.84
CA ALA A 315 -3.04 23.81 5.90
C ALA A 315 -2.71 22.75 4.84
N ARG A 316 -1.97 23.14 3.79
CA ARG A 316 -1.65 22.25 2.65
C ARG A 316 -1.04 20.90 3.06
N LYS A 317 -0.28 20.84 4.14
CA LYS A 317 0.36 19.62 4.69
C LYS A 317 -0.18 19.23 6.07
N ASN A 318 -1.26 19.84 6.54
CA ASN A 318 -1.79 19.61 7.88
C ASN A 318 -3.24 19.15 7.79
N LEU A 319 -3.44 17.83 7.89
CA LEU A 319 -4.71 17.16 7.74
C LEU A 319 -4.99 16.27 8.95
N TYR A 320 -6.19 16.40 9.51
CA TYR A 320 -6.70 15.52 10.56
C TYR A 320 -7.87 14.71 10.03
N LEU A 321 -7.86 13.42 10.33
CA LEU A 321 -9.00 12.51 10.21
C LEU A 321 -9.71 12.45 11.57
N TYR A 322 -11.03 12.53 11.53
CA TYR A 322 -11.93 12.23 12.62
C TYR A 322 -12.83 11.06 12.21
N SER A 323 -12.98 10.09 13.08
CA SER A 323 -13.75 8.86 12.84
C SER A 323 -14.31 8.30 14.13
N PHE A 324 -15.38 7.52 14.05
CA PHE A 324 -15.91 6.78 15.20
C PHE A 324 -15.42 5.34 15.14
N ASP A 325 -14.93 4.83 16.27
CA ASP A 325 -14.60 3.41 16.40
C ASP A 325 -15.87 2.54 16.55
N ASP A 326 -15.68 1.24 16.71
CA ASP A 326 -16.80 0.29 16.81
C ASP A 326 -17.62 0.47 18.11
N ALA A 327 -17.05 1.13 19.13
CA ALA A 327 -17.75 1.51 20.36
C ALA A 327 -18.45 2.88 20.24
N GLY A 328 -18.35 3.54 19.08
CA GLY A 328 -18.89 4.88 18.86
C GLY A 328 -18.07 6.00 19.50
N VAL A 329 -16.83 5.72 19.91
CA VAL A 329 -15.92 6.72 20.48
C VAL A 329 -15.22 7.46 19.35
N LEU A 330 -15.17 8.79 19.48
CA LEU A 330 -14.49 9.64 18.52
C LEU A 330 -12.96 9.48 18.62
N THR A 331 -12.35 9.28 17.46
CA THR A 331 -10.90 9.17 17.29
C THR A 331 -10.41 10.30 16.39
N LYS A 332 -9.23 10.85 16.72
CA LYS A 332 -8.54 11.90 15.96
C LYS A 332 -7.16 11.41 15.55
N GLU A 333 -6.86 11.44 14.26
CA GLU A 333 -5.58 11.00 13.70
C GLU A 333 -4.98 12.10 12.82
N LYS A 334 -3.71 12.46 13.06
CA LYS A 334 -2.97 13.34 12.15
C LYS A 334 -2.44 12.51 10.98
N LYS A 335 -2.80 12.90 9.75
CA LYS A 335 -2.34 12.21 8.54
C LYS A 335 -0.93 12.66 8.13
N ASP A 336 -0.22 11.75 7.46
CA ASP A 336 1.10 12.03 6.90
C ASP A 336 1.04 13.24 5.94
N PRO A 337 1.83 14.31 6.20
CA PRO A 337 1.88 15.51 5.35
C PRO A 337 2.25 15.24 3.88
N TYR A 338 2.91 14.11 3.60
CA TYR A 338 3.34 13.70 2.26
C TYR A 338 2.49 12.57 1.68
N GLY A 339 1.56 12.03 2.46
CA GLY A 339 0.64 10.99 2.02
C GLY A 339 -0.36 11.46 0.96
N ILE A 340 -0.82 10.53 0.13
CA ILE A 340 -1.76 10.83 -0.96
C ILE A 340 -3.10 11.38 -0.47
N THR A 341 -3.54 10.99 0.73
CA THR A 341 -4.79 11.47 1.33
C THR A 341 -4.84 12.99 1.43
N VAL A 342 -3.71 13.65 1.70
CA VAL A 342 -3.64 15.12 1.77
C VAL A 342 -3.97 15.76 0.42
N THR A 343 -3.42 15.21 -0.66
CA THR A 343 -3.70 15.69 -2.02
C THR A 343 -5.10 15.32 -2.50
N GLU A 344 -5.63 14.17 -2.07
CA GLU A 344 -6.99 13.75 -2.39
C GLU A 344 -8.05 14.66 -1.73
N VAL A 345 -7.93 14.92 -0.43
CA VAL A 345 -8.85 15.81 0.31
C VAL A 345 -8.82 17.21 -0.29
N TYR A 346 -7.63 17.72 -0.60
CA TYR A 346 -7.49 19.03 -1.25
C TYR A 346 -8.19 19.06 -2.62
N HIS A 347 -7.98 18.03 -3.45
CA HIS A 347 -8.62 17.92 -4.77
C HIS A 347 -10.14 17.82 -4.67
N ALA A 348 -10.65 16.96 -3.79
CA ALA A 348 -12.08 16.80 -3.57
C ALA A 348 -12.72 18.09 -3.05
N SER A 349 -12.13 18.72 -2.04
CA SER A 349 -12.60 19.99 -1.46
C SER A 349 -12.71 21.11 -2.51
N LYS A 350 -11.71 21.22 -3.40
CA LYS A 350 -11.70 22.20 -4.48
C LYS A 350 -12.76 21.94 -5.55
N MET A 351 -13.10 20.67 -5.78
CA MET A 351 -14.10 20.30 -6.80
C MET A 351 -15.54 20.51 -6.31
N MET A 352 -15.78 20.41 -5.00
CA MET A 352 -17.12 20.51 -4.42
C MET A 352 -17.60 21.97 -4.34
N ASP A 353 -18.70 22.26 -5.02
CA ASP A 353 -19.48 23.49 -4.86
C ASP A 353 -20.55 23.34 -3.77
N ASN A 354 -21.44 24.32 -3.62
CA ASN A 354 -22.46 24.33 -2.57
C ASN A 354 -23.48 23.19 -2.68
N SER A 355 -23.61 22.52 -3.84
CA SER A 355 -24.49 21.34 -3.99
C SER A 355 -24.01 20.11 -3.22
N TYR A 356 -22.76 20.14 -2.76
CA TYR A 356 -22.13 19.10 -1.95
C TYR A 356 -22.17 19.39 -0.45
N GLU A 357 -22.77 20.50 -0.04
CA GLU A 357 -22.96 20.80 1.37
C GLU A 357 -23.93 19.78 1.99
N LEU A 358 -23.52 19.27 3.14
CA LEU A 358 -24.26 18.31 3.94
C LEU A 358 -24.71 19.00 5.23
N ASN A 359 -25.77 18.47 5.83
CA ASN A 359 -26.15 18.76 7.20
C ASN A 359 -26.16 17.47 8.05
N LEU A 360 -26.36 17.59 9.36
CA LEU A 360 -26.39 16.44 10.26
C LEU A 360 -27.45 15.37 9.88
N ALA A 361 -28.60 15.77 9.31
CA ALA A 361 -29.61 14.81 8.87
C ALA A 361 -29.13 13.98 7.68
N ASN A 362 -28.42 14.61 6.74
CA ASN A 362 -27.78 13.90 5.62
C ASN A 362 -26.76 12.87 6.11
N ILE A 363 -25.92 13.24 7.09
CA ILE A 363 -24.91 12.34 7.67
C ILE A 363 -25.58 11.12 8.30
N LYS A 364 -26.61 11.33 9.11
CA LYS A 364 -27.37 10.23 9.74
C LYS A 364 -27.98 9.31 8.70
N LEU A 365 -28.54 9.86 7.62
CA LEU A 365 -29.11 9.08 6.52
C LEU A 365 -28.05 8.26 5.79
N ILE A 366 -26.90 8.86 5.44
CA ILE A 366 -25.77 8.16 4.81
C ILE A 366 -25.30 7.01 5.70
N ALA A 367 -25.04 7.27 6.98
CA ALA A 367 -24.57 6.25 7.91
C ALA A 367 -25.58 5.10 8.07
N LYS A 368 -26.88 5.42 8.11
CA LYS A 368 -27.97 4.42 8.15
C LYS A 368 -27.95 3.53 6.91
N LEU A 369 -27.92 4.12 5.70
CA LEU A 369 -27.92 3.37 4.44
C LEU A 369 -26.74 2.39 4.32
N LEU A 370 -25.55 2.85 4.72
CA LEU A 370 -24.34 2.02 4.70
C LEU A 370 -24.42 0.87 5.70
N LYS A 371 -24.92 1.14 6.92
CA LYS A 371 -25.09 0.12 7.96
C LYS A 371 -26.12 -0.94 7.57
N GLU A 372 -27.28 -0.52 7.06
CA GLU A 372 -28.32 -1.44 6.58
C GLU A 372 -27.78 -2.35 5.49
N ARG A 373 -27.01 -1.79 4.54
CA ARG A 373 -26.39 -2.59 3.48
C ARG A 373 -25.41 -3.63 4.02
N TYR A 374 -24.53 -3.23 4.94
CA TYR A 374 -23.56 -4.14 5.53
C TYR A 374 -24.23 -5.31 6.27
N VAL A 375 -25.29 -5.03 7.03
CA VAL A 375 -26.07 -6.07 7.72
C VAL A 375 -26.71 -7.04 6.72
N MET A 376 -27.25 -6.55 5.60
CA MET A 376 -27.80 -7.42 4.56
C MET A 376 -26.77 -8.34 3.92
N ASP A 377 -25.54 -7.84 3.71
CA ASP A 377 -24.46 -8.62 3.11
C ASP A 377 -23.90 -9.70 4.07
N LEU A 378 -24.08 -9.56 5.39
CA LEU A 378 -23.69 -10.58 6.38
C LEU A 378 -24.67 -11.77 6.49
N VAL A 379 -25.91 -11.60 6.03
CA VAL A 379 -26.98 -12.63 6.10
C VAL A 379 -27.05 -13.46 4.82
N ARG A 380 -26.31 -13.07 3.78
CA ARG A 380 -26.17 -13.80 2.51
C ARG A 380 -24.91 -14.63 2.52
#